data_AF-A0A9Q9Y289-F1
#
_entry.id   AF-A0A9Q9Y289-F1
#
_cell.length_a   1.000
_cell.length_b   1.000
_cell.length_c   1.000
_cell.angle_alpha   90.00
_cell.angle_beta   90.00
_cell.angle_gamma   90.00
#
_symmetry.space_group_name_H-M   'P 1'
#
loop_
_entity.id
_entity.type
_entity.pdbx_description
1 polymer ?
#
loop_
_entity_poly.entity_id
_entity_poly.type
_entity_poly.pdbx_seq_one_letter_code
_entity_poly.pdbx_strand_id
1 'polypeptide(L)'
;MAQTTPAQMPNDGALARALIPECTISDECVSQFKEWLRKNSQPLRQIETYMQNTAVYRAKWIRDNNWTIDQILEEFPRLMTKGMIAQDFLVLYGDAASKLFETWLPIYAEKILYLARQEGKLTLPLDGLTPDGVGELALRQLPALLPPTTYKVGRGRGVKVVRHTIQECSFAFIDHKPPGINMVEYHEAKACKPYPHILTLGNDQSAFQAFVIIAGQALEQETLLQAIDVCFKAFFIFVPIVNMCGNSYRM
;
A
#
# COMPACT_ATOMS: atom_id res chain seq x y z
N MET A 1 14.97 49.79 25.07
CA MET A 1 14.88 48.98 23.83
C MET A 1 14.42 47.59 24.25
N ALA A 2 13.20 47.23 23.89
CA ALA A 2 12.58 45.96 24.26
C ALA A 2 13.18 44.83 23.42
N GLN A 3 13.63 43.76 24.09
CA GLN A 3 14.07 42.53 23.43
C GLN A 3 12.84 41.67 23.16
N THR A 4 12.48 41.52 21.89
CA THR A 4 11.46 40.59 21.42
C THR A 4 12.08 39.21 21.22
N THR A 5 11.66 38.26 22.04
CA THR A 5 11.97 36.82 21.89
C THR A 5 11.27 36.27 20.64
N PRO A 6 11.92 35.46 19.79
CA PRO A 6 11.23 34.80 18.69
C PRO A 6 10.30 33.72 19.23
N ALA A 7 9.04 33.74 18.78
CA ALA A 7 8.08 32.69 19.05
C ALA A 7 8.60 31.35 18.49
N GLN A 8 8.72 30.34 19.34
CA GLN A 8 8.95 28.97 18.92
C GLN A 8 7.76 28.49 18.10
N MET A 9 7.99 28.20 16.83
CA MET A 9 7.06 27.45 16.00
C MET A 9 6.87 26.04 16.59
N PRO A 10 5.65 25.49 16.56
CA PRO A 10 5.42 24.13 16.98
C PRO A 10 6.23 23.16 16.11
N ASN A 11 6.86 22.20 16.79
CA ASN A 11 7.71 21.18 16.23
C ASN A 11 6.83 20.14 15.47
N ASP A 12 6.50 20.41 14.21
CA ASP A 12 5.79 19.50 13.28
C ASP A 12 6.63 18.28 12.84
N GLY A 13 7.64 17.89 13.63
CA GLY A 13 8.61 16.84 13.31
C GLY A 13 8.31 15.46 13.89
N ALA A 14 7.19 15.29 14.60
CA ALA A 14 6.70 13.97 15.02
C ALA A 14 5.52 13.59 14.13
N LEU A 15 5.80 12.94 12.98
CA LEU A 15 4.81 12.14 12.26
C LEU A 15 4.00 11.39 13.31
N ALA A 16 2.74 11.79 13.48
CA ALA A 16 1.86 11.30 14.53
C ALA A 16 1.97 9.77 14.54
N ARG A 17 2.53 9.21 15.62
CA ARG A 17 2.29 7.80 15.92
C ARG A 17 0.78 7.72 16.01
N ALA A 18 0.12 7.28 14.95
CA ALA A 18 -1.32 7.15 14.95
C ALA A 18 -1.67 6.26 16.14
N LEU A 19 -2.20 6.91 17.18
CA LEU A 19 -2.68 6.27 18.38
C LEU A 19 -3.80 5.36 17.89
N ILE A 20 -3.60 4.04 18.00
CA ILE A 20 -4.68 3.11 17.67
C ILE A 20 -5.85 3.49 18.59
N PRO A 21 -7.07 3.64 18.05
CA PRO A 21 -8.25 3.90 18.87
C PRO A 21 -8.39 2.89 20.02
N GLU A 22 -9.12 3.25 21.06
CA GLU A 22 -9.44 2.28 22.12
C GLU A 22 -10.45 1.24 21.60
N CYS A 23 -10.28 0.00 22.07
CA CYS A 23 -11.18 -1.09 21.70
C CYS A 23 -12.42 -0.97 22.58
N THR A 24 -13.60 -0.84 21.98
CA THR A 24 -14.87 -0.63 22.69
C THR A 24 -15.62 -1.92 23.01
N ILE A 25 -15.17 -3.06 22.49
CA ILE A 25 -15.75 -4.38 22.73
C ILE A 25 -14.92 -5.19 23.74
N SER A 26 -15.59 -6.05 24.52
CA SER A 26 -14.92 -6.90 25.51
C SER A 26 -14.06 -8.00 24.89
N ASP A 27 -13.07 -8.48 25.64
CA ASP A 27 -12.14 -9.51 25.19
C ASP A 27 -12.84 -10.85 24.85
N GLU A 28 -13.92 -11.19 25.55
CA GLU A 28 -14.73 -12.38 25.23
C GLU A 28 -15.41 -12.25 23.87
N CYS A 29 -16.02 -11.09 23.58
CA CYS A 29 -16.68 -10.81 22.30
C CYS A 29 -15.67 -10.83 21.15
N VAL A 30 -14.50 -10.21 21.35
CA VAL A 30 -13.39 -10.24 20.38
C VAL A 30 -13.01 -11.68 20.06
N SER A 31 -12.82 -12.51 21.09
CA SER A 31 -12.38 -13.90 20.93
C SER A 31 -13.40 -14.72 20.14
N GLN A 32 -14.70 -14.53 20.42
CA GLN A 32 -15.78 -15.18 19.68
C GLN A 32 -15.79 -14.77 18.20
N PHE A 33 -15.72 -13.46 17.91
CA PHE A 33 -15.75 -12.96 16.54
C PHE A 33 -14.53 -13.40 15.74
N LYS A 34 -13.35 -13.34 16.35
CA LYS A 34 -12.10 -13.81 15.75
C LYS A 34 -12.16 -15.29 15.36
N GLU A 35 -12.62 -16.13 16.28
CA GLU A 35 -12.71 -17.57 16.03
C GLU A 35 -13.75 -17.88 14.94
N TRP A 36 -14.86 -17.14 14.92
CA TRP A 36 -15.86 -17.25 13.86
C TRP A 36 -15.27 -16.85 12.50
N LEU A 37 -14.57 -15.73 12.41
CA LEU A 37 -13.96 -15.21 11.17
C LEU A 37 -12.90 -16.16 10.59
N ARG A 38 -12.21 -16.92 11.42
CA ARG A 38 -11.25 -17.95 10.96
C ARG A 38 -11.93 -19.09 10.21
N LYS A 39 -13.10 -19.50 10.69
CA LYS A 39 -13.81 -20.70 10.21
C LYS A 39 -14.84 -20.42 9.12
N ASN A 40 -15.23 -19.16 8.92
CA ASN A 40 -16.33 -18.79 8.04
C ASN A 40 -15.89 -17.76 7.00
N SER A 41 -16.24 -18.02 5.73
CA SER A 41 -16.05 -17.08 4.60
C SER A 41 -17.36 -16.50 4.08
N GLN A 42 -18.50 -16.83 4.72
CA GLN A 42 -19.85 -16.38 4.41
C GLN A 42 -20.72 -16.41 5.68
N PRO A 43 -21.79 -15.60 5.77
CA PRO A 43 -22.22 -14.58 4.80
C PRO A 43 -21.40 -13.29 4.89
N LEU A 44 -21.22 -12.60 3.75
CA LEU A 44 -20.40 -11.37 3.66
C LEU A 44 -20.79 -10.29 4.69
N ARG A 45 -22.09 -10.04 4.88
CA ARG A 45 -22.57 -9.04 5.86
C ARG A 45 -22.09 -9.31 7.29
N GLN A 46 -22.00 -10.58 7.68
CA GLN A 46 -21.53 -10.95 9.00
C GLN A 46 -20.00 -10.82 9.10
N ILE A 47 -19.28 -11.14 8.03
CA ILE A 47 -17.83 -10.89 7.93
C ILE A 47 -17.55 -9.40 8.09
N GLU A 48 -18.22 -8.54 7.34
CA GLU A 48 -18.07 -7.07 7.42
C GLU A 48 -18.24 -6.58 8.86
N THR A 49 -19.35 -6.98 9.49
CA THR A 49 -19.68 -6.59 10.87
C THR A 49 -18.60 -7.05 11.86
N TYR A 50 -18.19 -8.31 11.81
CA TYR A 50 -17.21 -8.86 12.75
C TYR A 50 -15.81 -8.32 12.48
N MET A 51 -15.44 -8.11 11.22
CA MET A 51 -14.18 -7.46 10.85
C MET A 51 -14.13 -6.04 11.39
N GLN A 52 -15.22 -5.27 11.27
CA GLN A 52 -15.30 -3.90 11.77
C GLN A 52 -15.13 -3.86 13.28
N ASN A 53 -15.87 -4.71 13.99
CA ASN A 53 -15.80 -4.81 15.45
C ASN A 53 -14.41 -5.19 15.96
N THR A 54 -13.68 -6.01 15.22
CA THR A 54 -12.37 -6.54 15.63
C THR A 54 -11.17 -5.78 15.06
N ALA A 55 -11.38 -4.72 14.27
CA ALA A 55 -10.31 -3.97 13.58
C ALA A 55 -9.25 -3.41 14.54
N VAL A 56 -9.71 -2.75 15.62
CA VAL A 56 -8.82 -2.17 16.64
C VAL A 56 -8.00 -3.24 17.35
N TYR A 57 -8.64 -4.35 17.76
CA TYR A 57 -7.95 -5.47 18.39
C TYR A 57 -6.88 -6.04 17.47
N ARG A 58 -7.23 -6.33 16.21
CA ARG A 58 -6.31 -6.87 15.21
C ARG A 58 -5.12 -5.95 14.98
N ALA A 59 -5.33 -4.64 14.87
CA ALA A 59 -4.25 -3.66 14.70
C ALA A 59 -3.26 -3.65 15.88
N LYS A 60 -3.77 -3.73 17.13
CA LYS A 60 -2.92 -3.86 18.33
C LYS A 60 -2.12 -5.15 18.29
N TRP A 61 -2.80 -6.27 18.04
CA TRP A 61 -2.20 -7.60 18.00
C TRP A 61 -1.09 -7.71 16.97
N ILE A 62 -1.30 -7.21 15.75
CA ILE A 62 -0.29 -7.18 14.67
C ILE A 62 0.92 -6.36 15.09
N ARG A 63 0.70 -5.18 15.69
CA ARG A 63 1.77 -4.27 16.09
C ARG A 63 2.62 -4.84 17.23
N ASP A 64 2.00 -5.53 18.18
CA ASP A 64 2.66 -6.02 19.39
C ASP A 64 3.49 -7.30 19.12
N ASN A 65 3.14 -8.08 18.09
CA ASN A 65 3.75 -9.40 17.84
C ASN A 65 4.79 -9.42 16.71
N ASN A 66 5.01 -8.30 16.01
CA ASN A 66 5.97 -8.17 14.90
C ASN A 66 5.91 -9.34 13.89
N TRP A 67 4.68 -9.71 13.53
CA TRP A 67 4.41 -10.83 12.63
C TRP A 67 4.78 -10.55 11.18
N THR A 68 5.10 -11.62 10.46
CA THR A 68 5.14 -11.61 8.99
C THR A 68 3.73 -11.53 8.42
N ILE A 69 3.59 -11.10 7.17
CA ILE A 69 2.28 -11.01 6.50
C ILE A 69 1.59 -12.40 6.47
N ASP A 70 2.34 -13.47 6.21
CA ASP A 70 1.79 -14.83 6.21
C ASP A 70 1.18 -15.22 7.57
N GLN A 71 1.88 -14.92 8.68
CA GLN A 71 1.37 -15.16 10.03
C GLN A 71 0.12 -14.32 10.34
N ILE A 72 0.10 -13.05 9.89
CA ILE A 72 -1.08 -12.19 10.04
C ILE A 72 -2.28 -12.78 9.29
N LEU A 73 -2.07 -13.32 8.09
CA LEU A 73 -3.13 -13.89 7.27
C LEU A 73 -3.58 -15.27 7.75
N GLU A 74 -2.70 -16.05 8.38
CA GLU A 74 -3.08 -17.27 9.09
C GLU A 74 -3.98 -16.92 10.29
N GLU A 75 -3.64 -15.86 11.03
CA GLU A 75 -4.43 -15.41 12.17
C GLU A 75 -5.77 -14.76 11.76
N PHE A 76 -5.72 -13.89 10.77
CA PHE A 76 -6.80 -13.00 10.33
C PHE A 76 -7.06 -13.14 8.82
N PRO A 77 -7.48 -14.33 8.35
CA PRO A 77 -7.59 -14.64 6.92
C PRO A 77 -8.61 -13.77 6.19
N ARG A 78 -9.56 -13.17 6.92
CA ARG A 78 -10.61 -12.33 6.36
C ARG A 78 -10.15 -10.93 5.97
N LEU A 79 -8.93 -10.51 6.32
CA LEU A 79 -8.32 -9.29 5.77
C LEU A 79 -8.28 -9.32 4.23
N MET A 80 -8.19 -10.51 3.65
CA MET A 80 -8.19 -10.72 2.18
C MET A 80 -9.60 -10.86 1.59
N THR A 81 -10.64 -10.55 2.35
CA THR A 81 -11.99 -10.39 1.80
C THR A 81 -12.12 -8.99 1.21
N LYS A 82 -12.76 -8.87 0.03
CA LYS A 82 -12.91 -7.58 -0.68
C LYS A 82 -13.44 -6.49 0.28
N GLY A 83 -12.75 -5.34 0.32
CA GLY A 83 -13.12 -4.19 1.14
C GLY A 83 -12.60 -4.20 2.58
N MET A 84 -12.12 -5.33 3.13
CA MET A 84 -11.79 -5.40 4.55
C MET A 84 -10.55 -4.60 4.95
N ILE A 85 -9.52 -4.54 4.11
CA ILE A 85 -8.35 -3.67 4.33
C ILE A 85 -8.78 -2.20 4.39
N ALA A 86 -9.65 -1.78 3.46
CA ALA A 86 -10.14 -0.40 3.42
C ALA A 86 -11.01 -0.07 4.64
N GLN A 87 -11.84 -1.02 5.08
CA GLN A 87 -12.65 -0.89 6.29
C GLN A 87 -11.78 -0.77 7.55
N ASP A 88 -10.78 -1.64 7.72
CA ASP A 88 -9.86 -1.55 8.86
C ASP A 88 -9.12 -0.21 8.86
N PHE A 89 -8.65 0.23 7.70
CA PHE A 89 -8.00 1.52 7.58
C PHE A 89 -8.94 2.68 7.95
N LEU A 90 -10.21 2.64 7.52
CA LEU A 90 -11.21 3.63 7.92
C LEU A 90 -11.44 3.66 9.43
N VAL A 91 -11.54 2.51 10.09
CA VAL A 91 -11.70 2.44 11.55
C VAL A 91 -10.49 3.02 12.28
N LEU A 92 -9.28 2.79 11.76
CA LEU A 92 -8.03 3.20 12.42
C LEU A 92 -7.63 4.64 12.13
N TYR A 93 -7.97 5.17 10.96
CA TYR A 93 -7.46 6.46 10.46
C TYR A 93 -8.55 7.46 10.05
N GLY A 94 -9.83 7.09 10.16
CA GLY A 94 -10.97 7.99 9.94
C GLY A 94 -10.93 8.69 8.58
N ASP A 95 -11.02 10.02 8.60
CA ASP A 95 -11.07 10.89 7.42
C ASP A 95 -9.85 10.75 6.48
N ALA A 96 -8.73 10.17 6.95
CA ALA A 96 -7.60 9.90 6.08
C ALA A 96 -7.93 8.84 5.00
N ALA A 97 -8.95 8.01 5.21
CA ALA A 97 -9.30 6.91 4.32
C ALA A 97 -9.75 7.33 2.91
N SER A 98 -10.31 8.53 2.75
CA SER A 98 -10.77 9.07 1.46
C SER A 98 -9.76 10.02 0.81
N LYS A 99 -8.68 10.39 1.50
CA LYS A 99 -7.79 11.48 1.09
C LYS A 99 -7.17 11.31 -0.28
N LEU A 100 -6.80 10.10 -0.68
CA LEU A 100 -6.23 9.88 -2.01
C LEU A 100 -7.22 10.30 -3.11
N PHE A 101 -8.48 9.88 -3.02
CA PHE A 101 -9.50 10.21 -4.01
C PHE A 101 -9.91 11.69 -3.97
N GLU A 102 -9.90 12.31 -2.80
CA GLU A 102 -10.17 13.75 -2.67
C GLU A 102 -9.07 14.63 -3.26
N THR A 103 -7.82 14.15 -3.24
CA THR A 103 -6.64 14.96 -3.60
C THR A 103 -6.04 14.59 -4.95
N TRP A 104 -6.36 13.42 -5.50
CA TRP A 104 -5.94 13.03 -6.85
C TRP A 104 -6.73 13.77 -7.92
N LEU A 105 -6.28 14.97 -8.24
CA LEU A 105 -6.84 15.83 -9.29
C LEU A 105 -6.16 15.58 -10.65
N PRO A 106 -6.89 15.72 -11.78
CA PRO A 106 -6.34 15.51 -13.13
C PRO A 106 -5.05 16.29 -13.43
N ILE A 107 -4.91 17.49 -12.86
CA ILE A 107 -3.70 18.33 -13.02
C ILE A 107 -2.41 17.64 -12.54
N TYR A 108 -2.49 16.69 -11.59
CA TYR A 108 -1.32 15.94 -11.15
C TYR A 108 -0.87 14.93 -12.21
N ALA A 109 -1.81 14.28 -12.90
CA ALA A 109 -1.49 13.39 -14.00
C ALA A 109 -0.76 14.14 -15.12
N GLU A 110 -1.28 15.32 -15.50
CA GLU A 110 -0.63 16.19 -16.51
C GLU A 110 0.79 16.59 -16.10
N LYS A 111 0.99 17.01 -14.84
CA LYS A 111 2.31 17.39 -14.32
C LYS A 111 3.29 16.22 -14.32
N ILE A 112 2.85 15.04 -13.92
CA ILE A 112 3.68 13.82 -13.92
C ILE A 112 4.12 13.50 -15.35
N LEU A 113 3.20 13.50 -16.31
CA LEU A 113 3.51 13.20 -17.71
C LEU A 113 4.38 14.27 -18.36
N TYR A 114 4.18 15.55 -18.00
CA TYR A 114 5.06 16.63 -18.42
C TYR A 114 6.49 16.40 -17.94
N LEU A 115 6.69 16.08 -16.65
CA LEU A 115 8.01 15.77 -16.10
C LEU A 115 8.63 14.53 -16.75
N ALA A 116 7.86 13.46 -16.94
CA ALA A 116 8.32 12.25 -17.63
C ALA A 116 8.79 12.54 -19.07
N ARG A 117 8.10 13.43 -19.78
CA ARG A 117 8.52 13.88 -21.11
C ARG A 117 9.82 14.68 -21.05
N GLN A 118 9.95 15.62 -20.11
CA GLN A 118 11.15 16.44 -19.94
C GLN A 118 12.39 15.58 -19.63
N GLU A 119 12.22 14.52 -18.84
CA GLU A 119 13.31 13.60 -18.48
C GLU A 119 13.53 12.48 -19.52
N GLY A 120 12.79 12.46 -20.63
CA GLY A 120 12.90 11.40 -21.65
C GLY A 120 12.45 10.01 -21.18
N LYS A 121 11.65 9.96 -20.10
CA LYS A 121 11.17 8.72 -19.47
C LYS A 121 9.76 8.33 -19.91
N LEU A 122 9.08 9.18 -20.66
CA LEU A 122 7.75 8.88 -21.19
C LEU A 122 7.85 7.72 -22.19
N THR A 123 7.26 6.57 -21.84
CA THR A 123 7.37 5.36 -22.66
C THR A 123 6.35 5.29 -23.80
N LEU A 124 5.31 6.14 -23.78
CA LEU A 124 4.16 6.02 -24.68
C LEU A 124 3.65 7.39 -25.17
N PRO A 125 3.12 7.47 -26.40
CA PRO A 125 2.45 8.67 -26.89
C PRO A 125 1.17 8.94 -26.09
N LEU A 126 0.84 10.23 -25.94
CA LEU A 126 -0.37 10.65 -25.21
C LEU A 126 -1.61 10.73 -26.10
N ASP A 127 -1.43 10.74 -27.43
CA ASP A 127 -2.50 10.94 -28.39
C ASP A 127 -3.47 9.75 -28.39
N GLY A 128 -4.77 10.04 -28.35
CA GLY A 128 -5.83 9.02 -28.41
C GLY A 128 -6.15 8.35 -27.06
N LEU A 129 -5.49 8.73 -25.96
CA LEU A 129 -5.85 8.24 -24.63
C LEU A 129 -7.12 8.91 -24.10
N THR A 130 -7.94 8.12 -23.41
CA THR A 130 -9.06 8.65 -22.61
C THR A 130 -8.51 9.41 -21.39
N PRO A 131 -9.30 10.29 -20.75
CA PRO A 131 -8.90 10.94 -19.50
C PRO A 131 -8.44 9.94 -18.42
N ASP A 132 -9.13 8.80 -18.31
CA ASP A 132 -8.75 7.73 -17.38
C ASP A 132 -7.41 7.09 -17.77
N GLY A 133 -7.20 6.82 -19.06
CA GLY A 133 -5.93 6.30 -19.58
C GLY A 133 -4.74 7.24 -19.34
N VAL A 134 -4.96 8.56 -19.42
CA VAL A 134 -3.97 9.58 -19.04
C VAL A 134 -3.62 9.47 -17.56
N GLY A 135 -4.63 9.33 -16.69
CA GLY A 135 -4.44 9.12 -15.26
C GLY A 135 -3.66 7.85 -14.94
N GLU A 136 -4.01 6.73 -15.57
CA GLU A 136 -3.32 5.45 -15.37
C GLU A 136 -1.89 5.48 -15.87
N LEU A 137 -1.64 6.07 -17.05
CA LEU A 137 -0.29 6.22 -17.58
C LEU A 137 0.56 7.07 -16.62
N ALA A 138 0.03 8.17 -16.10
CA ALA A 138 0.75 9.00 -15.14
C ALA A 138 1.13 8.20 -13.89
N LEU A 139 0.19 7.42 -13.33
CA LEU A 139 0.45 6.58 -12.15
C LEU A 139 1.53 5.51 -12.42
N ARG A 140 1.52 4.88 -13.60
CA ARG A 140 2.55 3.91 -14.02
C ARG A 140 3.92 4.55 -14.24
N GLN A 141 3.98 5.83 -14.65
CA GLN A 141 5.24 6.54 -14.88
C GLN A 141 5.85 7.14 -13.60
N LEU A 142 5.03 7.40 -12.58
CA LEU A 142 5.48 8.04 -11.36
C LEU A 142 6.72 7.37 -10.72
N PRO A 143 6.82 6.03 -10.61
CA PRO A 143 8.01 5.39 -10.04
C PRO A 143 9.33 5.71 -10.77
N ALA A 144 9.29 5.95 -12.09
CA ALA A 144 10.48 6.30 -12.87
C ALA A 144 10.96 7.74 -12.60
N LEU A 145 10.07 8.61 -12.11
CA LEU A 145 10.38 9.99 -11.73
C LEU A 145 10.89 10.13 -10.29
N LEU A 146 10.58 9.17 -9.43
CA LEU A 146 11.02 9.20 -8.05
C LEU A 146 12.53 8.90 -7.95
N PRO A 147 13.27 9.62 -7.08
CA PRO A 147 14.67 9.34 -6.88
C PRO A 147 14.85 7.91 -6.32
N PRO A 148 15.80 7.11 -6.83
CA PRO A 148 16.04 5.78 -6.31
C PRO A 148 16.41 5.83 -4.84
N THR A 149 15.71 5.05 -4.01
CA THR A 149 16.03 4.96 -2.59
C THR A 149 17.34 4.20 -2.39
N THR A 150 18.16 4.67 -1.45
CA THR A 150 19.38 3.96 -1.02
C THR A 150 19.06 2.97 0.09
N TYR A 151 19.68 1.80 0.08
CA TYR A 151 19.62 0.82 1.17
C TYR A 151 21.03 0.35 1.57
N LYS A 152 21.14 -0.21 2.77
CA LYS A 152 22.41 -0.67 3.35
C LYS A 152 22.52 -2.19 3.25
N VAL A 153 23.63 -2.66 2.68
CA VAL A 153 23.96 -4.09 2.54
C VAL A 153 25.20 -4.42 3.38
N GLY A 154 25.11 -5.44 4.23
CA GLY A 154 26.18 -5.86 5.15
C GLY A 154 25.86 -5.57 6.62
N ARG A 155 26.76 -5.98 7.53
CA ARG A 155 26.70 -5.68 8.98
C ARG A 155 28.04 -5.11 9.45
N GLY A 156 28.00 -4.23 10.46
CA GLY A 156 29.20 -3.67 11.09
C GLY A 156 30.01 -2.77 10.15
N ARG A 157 31.35 -2.88 10.17
CA ARG A 157 32.26 -2.05 9.38
C ARG A 157 32.23 -2.32 7.87
N GLY A 158 31.49 -3.33 7.41
CA GLY A 158 31.36 -3.71 5.99
C GLY A 158 30.08 -3.24 5.30
N VAL A 159 29.34 -2.27 5.88
CA VAL A 159 28.09 -1.78 5.31
C VAL A 159 28.36 -0.98 4.03
N LYS A 160 27.83 -1.46 2.91
CA LYS A 160 27.79 -0.75 1.62
C LYS A 160 26.43 -0.10 1.44
N VAL A 161 26.42 1.16 1.02
CA VAL A 161 25.20 1.83 0.58
C VAL A 161 25.00 1.53 -0.90
N VAL A 162 23.89 0.88 -1.22
CA VAL A 162 23.50 0.51 -2.58
C VAL A 162 22.28 1.36 -2.98
N ARG A 163 22.17 1.71 -4.26
CA ARG A 163 21.01 2.37 -4.84
C ARG A 163 20.25 1.36 -5.69
N HIS A 164 18.94 1.35 -5.57
CA HIS A 164 18.11 0.65 -6.55
C HIS A 164 18.34 1.24 -7.94
N THR A 165 18.30 0.39 -8.95
CA THR A 165 18.21 0.81 -10.35
C THR A 165 16.83 1.39 -10.62
N ILE A 166 16.72 2.22 -11.66
CA ILE A 166 15.42 2.75 -12.11
C ILE A 166 14.46 1.61 -12.41
N GLN A 167 14.95 0.53 -13.03
CA GLN A 167 14.15 -0.64 -13.37
C GLN A 167 13.60 -1.37 -12.13
N GLU A 168 14.42 -1.52 -11.08
CA GLU A 168 13.97 -2.07 -9.80
C GLU A 168 12.89 -1.19 -9.16
N CYS A 169 13.08 0.14 -9.17
CA CYS A 169 12.07 1.08 -8.66
C CYS A 169 10.77 1.04 -9.48
N SER A 170 10.88 0.97 -10.81
CA SER A 170 9.72 0.93 -11.72
C SER A 170 8.83 -0.29 -11.47
N PHE A 171 9.42 -1.44 -11.13
CA PHE A 171 8.67 -2.67 -10.87
C PHE A 171 8.45 -2.97 -9.38
N ALA A 172 8.93 -2.11 -8.48
CA ALA A 172 8.80 -2.34 -7.04
C ALA A 172 7.32 -2.28 -6.62
N PHE A 173 6.60 -1.24 -7.05
CA PHE A 173 5.26 -0.93 -6.59
C PHE A 173 4.14 -1.30 -7.58
N ILE A 174 4.30 -1.00 -8.89
CA ILE A 174 3.33 -1.32 -9.94
C ILE A 174 4.03 -2.16 -11.02
N ASP A 175 3.67 -3.44 -11.12
CA ASP A 175 4.15 -4.33 -12.17
C ASP A 175 3.08 -4.42 -13.26
N HIS A 176 3.39 -3.93 -14.46
CA HIS A 176 2.49 -3.97 -15.60
C HIS A 176 2.87 -5.11 -16.52
N LYS A 177 1.91 -5.98 -16.84
CA LYS A 177 2.10 -7.17 -17.66
C LYS A 177 1.05 -7.27 -18.78
N PRO A 178 1.41 -7.89 -19.91
CA PRO A 178 0.44 -8.20 -20.95
C PRO A 178 -0.63 -9.19 -20.44
N PRO A 179 -1.82 -9.25 -21.07
CA PRO A 179 -2.80 -10.28 -20.75
C PRO A 179 -2.27 -11.68 -21.10
N GLY A 180 -2.72 -12.70 -20.37
CA GLY A 180 -2.36 -14.10 -20.65
C GLY A 180 -1.00 -14.56 -20.11
N ILE A 181 -0.36 -13.78 -19.22
CA ILE A 181 0.80 -14.28 -18.49
C ILE A 181 0.45 -15.51 -17.65
N ASN A 182 1.44 -16.39 -17.45
CA ASN A 182 1.31 -17.47 -16.51
C ASN A 182 1.40 -16.91 -15.07
N MET A 183 0.25 -16.84 -14.39
CA MET A 183 0.18 -16.34 -13.01
C MET A 183 0.98 -17.20 -12.03
N VAL A 184 1.08 -18.51 -12.26
CA VAL A 184 1.86 -19.41 -11.39
C VAL A 184 3.34 -19.05 -11.49
N GLU A 185 3.86 -18.92 -12.70
CA GLU A 185 5.25 -18.52 -12.95
C GLU A 185 5.51 -17.09 -12.43
N TYR A 186 4.54 -16.18 -12.59
CA TYR A 186 4.62 -14.83 -12.05
C TYR A 186 4.77 -14.85 -10.52
N HIS A 187 3.93 -15.64 -9.83
CA HIS A 187 3.98 -15.79 -8.38
C HIS A 187 5.28 -16.46 -7.92
N GLU A 188 5.79 -17.48 -8.61
CA GLU A 188 7.07 -18.12 -8.28
C GLU A 188 8.25 -17.15 -8.45
N ALA A 189 8.29 -16.40 -9.55
CA ALA A 189 9.34 -15.40 -9.81
C ALA A 189 9.29 -14.22 -8.83
N LYS A 190 8.10 -13.92 -8.27
CA LYS A 190 7.86 -12.84 -7.31
C LYS A 190 7.65 -13.32 -5.88
N ALA A 191 7.79 -14.62 -5.61
CA ALA A 191 7.62 -15.22 -4.27
C ALA A 191 8.59 -14.60 -3.24
N CYS A 192 9.62 -13.90 -3.71
CA CYS A 192 10.58 -13.16 -2.91
C CYS A 192 10.13 -11.74 -2.49
N LYS A 193 8.93 -11.25 -2.88
CA LYS A 193 8.44 -9.93 -2.44
C LYS A 193 7.57 -10.08 -1.17
N PRO A 194 8.11 -9.79 0.03
CA PRO A 194 7.34 -9.91 1.28
C PRO A 194 6.38 -8.74 1.52
N TYR A 195 6.20 -7.84 0.55
CA TYR A 195 5.46 -6.60 0.70
C TYR A 195 4.30 -6.49 -0.31
N PRO A 196 3.20 -5.79 0.06
CA PRO A 196 2.11 -5.48 -0.85
C PRO A 196 2.62 -4.76 -2.10
N HIS A 197 2.16 -5.20 -3.27
CA HIS A 197 2.44 -4.55 -4.54
C HIS A 197 1.27 -4.71 -5.50
N ILE A 198 1.30 -3.98 -6.60
CA ILE A 198 0.21 -3.95 -7.57
C ILE A 198 0.64 -4.70 -8.83
N LEU A 199 -0.23 -5.58 -9.32
CA LEU A 199 -0.14 -6.17 -10.64
C LEU A 199 -1.24 -5.57 -11.51
N THR A 200 -0.87 -5.02 -12.66
CA THR A 200 -1.83 -4.64 -13.69
C THR A 200 -1.68 -5.52 -14.91
N LEU A 201 -2.80 -5.98 -15.46
CA LEU A 201 -2.84 -6.72 -16.71
C LEU A 201 -3.48 -5.83 -17.77
N GLY A 202 -2.78 -5.61 -18.87
CA GLY A 202 -3.24 -4.70 -19.91
C GLY A 202 -2.31 -4.62 -21.09
N ASN A 203 -2.67 -3.79 -22.06
CA ASN A 203 -1.75 -3.44 -23.13
C ASN A 203 -0.95 -2.19 -22.75
N ASP A 204 -0.07 -1.74 -23.63
CA ASP A 204 0.74 -0.56 -23.37
C ASP A 204 -0.12 0.67 -23.00
N GLN A 205 -1.28 0.84 -23.64
CA GLN A 205 -2.13 2.01 -23.50
C GLN A 205 -3.00 2.01 -22.24
N SER A 206 -3.51 0.85 -21.80
CA SER A 206 -4.44 0.76 -20.68
C SER A 206 -4.30 -0.53 -19.86
N ALA A 207 -4.56 -0.43 -18.57
CA ALA A 207 -4.78 -1.60 -17.72
C ALA A 207 -6.24 -2.06 -17.85
N PHE A 208 -6.47 -3.35 -18.11
CA PHE A 208 -7.81 -3.94 -18.10
C PHE A 208 -8.19 -4.48 -16.72
N GLN A 209 -7.20 -4.92 -15.95
CA GLN A 209 -7.38 -5.46 -14.61
C GLN A 209 -6.27 -4.96 -13.69
N ALA A 210 -6.63 -4.70 -12.44
CA ALA A 210 -5.71 -4.29 -11.40
C ALA A 210 -5.89 -5.18 -10.16
N PHE A 211 -4.78 -5.68 -9.63
CA PHE A 211 -4.74 -6.53 -8.45
C PHE A 211 -3.76 -5.97 -7.44
N VAL A 212 -4.13 -6.03 -6.15
CA VAL A 212 -3.17 -5.90 -5.06
C VAL A 212 -2.72 -7.30 -4.67
N ILE A 213 -1.41 -7.56 -4.77
CA ILE A 213 -0.79 -8.84 -4.42
C ILE A 213 -0.22 -8.73 -3.00
N ILE A 214 -0.67 -9.61 -2.11
CA ILE A 214 -0.25 -9.66 -0.69
C ILE A 214 -0.01 -11.13 -0.36
N ALA A 215 1.21 -11.50 0.06
CA ALA A 215 1.58 -12.88 0.38
C ALA A 215 1.15 -13.91 -0.70
N GLY A 216 1.35 -13.55 -1.96
CA GLY A 216 0.98 -14.38 -3.12
C GLY A 216 -0.51 -14.45 -3.43
N GLN A 217 -1.38 -13.84 -2.62
CA GLN A 217 -2.82 -13.76 -2.88
C GLN A 217 -3.17 -12.47 -3.62
N ALA A 218 -4.11 -12.55 -4.57
CA ALA A 218 -4.52 -11.42 -5.41
C ALA A 218 -5.89 -10.87 -5.00
N LEU A 219 -5.97 -9.54 -4.82
CA LEU A 219 -7.20 -8.80 -4.56
C LEU A 219 -7.53 -7.89 -5.74
N GLU A 220 -8.51 -8.28 -6.55
CA GLU A 220 -8.99 -7.51 -7.70
C GLU A 220 -9.62 -6.17 -7.28
N GLN A 221 -9.27 -5.10 -8.00
CA GLN A 221 -9.79 -3.75 -7.85
C GLN A 221 -10.34 -3.25 -9.19
N GLU A 222 -11.27 -2.29 -9.14
CA GLU A 222 -11.97 -1.81 -10.34
C GLU A 222 -11.10 -0.85 -11.16
N THR A 223 -10.18 -0.15 -10.51
CA THR A 223 -9.26 0.80 -11.17
C THR A 223 -7.85 0.71 -10.59
N LEU A 224 -6.85 1.17 -11.35
CA LEU A 224 -5.48 1.30 -10.83
C LEU A 224 -5.41 2.23 -9.62
N LEU A 225 -6.17 3.33 -9.61
CA LEU A 225 -6.18 4.25 -8.46
C LEU A 225 -6.72 3.57 -7.19
N GLN A 226 -7.77 2.73 -7.31
CA GLN A 226 -8.25 1.91 -6.20
C GLN A 226 -7.21 0.87 -5.74
N ALA A 227 -6.47 0.26 -6.67
CA ALA A 227 -5.37 -0.64 -6.32
C ALA A 227 -4.24 0.07 -5.57
N ILE A 228 -3.91 1.30 -5.96
CA ILE A 228 -2.93 2.13 -5.24
C ILE A 228 -3.42 2.46 -3.84
N ASP A 229 -4.67 2.87 -3.71
CA ASP A 229 -5.30 3.15 -2.41
C ASP A 229 -5.26 1.93 -1.49
N VAL A 230 -5.75 0.78 -1.94
CA VAL A 230 -5.79 -0.45 -1.13
C VAL A 230 -4.38 -0.96 -0.82
N CYS A 231 -3.45 -0.90 -1.77
CA CYS A 231 -2.06 -1.30 -1.55
C CYS A 231 -1.38 -0.39 -0.52
N PHE A 232 -1.59 0.93 -0.61
CA PHE A 232 -1.11 1.88 0.39
C PHE A 232 -1.68 1.56 1.77
N LYS A 233 -2.99 1.36 1.88
CA LYS A 233 -3.66 1.00 3.14
C LYS A 233 -3.13 -0.32 3.69
N ALA A 234 -2.86 -1.30 2.85
CA ALA A 234 -2.28 -2.57 3.25
C ALA A 234 -0.92 -2.39 3.96
N PHE A 235 -0.08 -1.44 3.55
CA PHE A 235 1.16 -1.15 4.28
C PHE A 235 0.91 -0.69 5.72
N PHE A 236 -0.17 0.06 5.98
CA PHE A 236 -0.52 0.51 7.33
C PHE A 236 -1.18 -0.59 8.18
N ILE A 237 -1.88 -1.51 7.54
CA ILE A 237 -2.54 -2.64 8.23
C ILE A 237 -1.54 -3.76 8.55
N PHE A 238 -0.70 -4.15 7.59
CA PHE A 238 0.18 -5.31 7.69
C PHE A 238 1.59 -4.98 8.17
N VAL A 239 2.12 -3.78 7.91
CA VAL A 239 3.51 -3.45 8.23
C VAL A 239 3.58 -2.42 9.36
N PRO A 240 4.17 -2.76 10.51
CA PRO A 240 4.38 -1.78 11.57
C PRO A 240 5.17 -0.58 11.05
N ILE A 241 4.70 0.65 11.33
CA ILE A 241 5.35 1.91 10.90
C ILE A 241 6.84 1.97 11.30
N VAL A 242 7.20 1.31 12.40
CA VAL A 242 8.59 1.21 12.88
C VAL A 242 9.50 0.46 11.89
N ASN A 243 8.95 -0.53 11.18
CA ASN A 243 9.64 -1.25 10.11
C ASN A 243 9.66 -0.48 8.78
N MET A 244 8.75 0.49 8.58
CA MET A 244 8.76 1.37 7.40
C MET A 244 9.87 2.42 7.45
N CYS A 245 10.18 2.94 8.65
CA CYS A 245 11.16 4.02 8.83
C CYS A 245 12.52 3.57 9.39
N GLY A 246 12.59 2.41 10.07
CA GLY A 246 13.81 1.92 10.73
C GLY A 246 14.62 0.90 9.93
N ASN A 247 13.96 0.15 9.06
CA ASN A 247 14.60 -0.60 8.01
C ASN A 247 14.24 0.12 6.72
N SER A 248 15.23 0.67 6.00
CA SER A 248 15.06 0.75 4.55
C SER A 248 14.55 -0.61 4.15
N TYR A 249 13.30 -0.69 3.69
CA TYR A 249 12.82 -1.88 3.02
C TYR A 249 13.97 -2.31 2.12
N ARG A 250 14.49 -3.51 2.36
CA ARG A 250 15.24 -4.22 1.34
C ARG A 250 14.21 -4.48 0.25
N MET A 251 13.96 -3.46 -0.56
CA MET A 251 13.24 -3.62 -1.81
C MET A 251 14.11 -4.45 -2.75
#